data_AF-A0A3M1NN09-F1
#
_entry.id   AF-A0A3M1NN09-F1
#
_cell.length_a   1.000
_cell.length_b   1.000
_cell.length_c   1.000
_cell.angle_alpha   90.00
_cell.angle_beta   90.00
_cell.angle_gamma   90.00
#
_symmetry.space_group_name_H-M   'P 1'
#
loop_
_entity.id
_entity.type
_entity.pdbx_description
1 polymer ?
#
loop_
_entity_poly.entity_id
_entity_poly.type
_entity_poly.pdbx_seq_one_letter_code
_entity_poly.pdbx_strand_id
1 'polypeptide(L)'
;MNRKLPSLFYNPISMFGGITAMVSFGIVLFLLLLDIFARGTSPYLGVIAFIILPAILVFGLVLIPIGMKVEHNRRLRLRPGGQPRSFYLDLAKPSHRLATAIFLGGSVVFLLGTAVGSYRAYEFTESVTFCGQLCHTVMKPEFTAYQNSPHARVTCVQCHVGPGAGWYARSKLSGAYQVYATIFNRYPRPIPTPIENLRPARETCEQCHWPEKFHGWQEKQFDHFLPDEQNSRWTIR
;
A
#
# COMPACT_ATOMS: atom_id res chain seq x y z
N MET A 1 -13.48 -24.46 36.03
CA MET A 1 -12.60 -23.69 35.10
C MET A 1 -13.18 -22.31 34.86
N ASN A 2 -12.57 -21.26 35.43
CA ASN A 2 -12.96 -19.87 35.15
C ASN A 2 -12.62 -19.52 33.71
N ARG A 3 -13.62 -19.55 32.83
CA ARG A 3 -13.47 -19.12 31.44
C ARG A 3 -13.28 -17.60 31.41
N LYS A 4 -12.08 -17.14 31.05
CA LYS A 4 -11.74 -15.71 30.96
C LYS A 4 -12.32 -15.02 29.73
N LEU A 5 -12.63 -15.79 28.67
CA LEU A 5 -13.18 -15.31 27.40
C LEU A 5 -14.67 -15.66 27.25
N PRO A 6 -15.42 -14.98 26.36
CA PRO A 6 -16.82 -15.30 26.10
C PRO A 6 -17.01 -16.78 25.73
N SER A 7 -18.09 -17.40 26.23
CA SER A 7 -18.33 -18.83 26.01
C SER A 7 -18.47 -19.24 24.54
N LEU A 8 -18.77 -18.29 23.65
CA LEU A 8 -18.89 -18.47 22.21
C LEU A 8 -17.53 -18.55 21.50
N PHE A 9 -16.46 -18.06 22.12
CA PHE A 9 -15.10 -18.12 21.57
C PHE A 9 -14.51 -19.54 21.60
N TYR A 10 -14.97 -20.37 22.53
CA TYR A 10 -14.50 -21.76 22.69
C TYR A 10 -15.12 -22.68 21.63
N ASN A 11 -14.79 -22.43 20.37
CA ASN A 11 -15.09 -23.27 19.22
C ASN A 11 -13.82 -23.39 18.35
N PRO A 12 -13.64 -24.49 17.61
CA PRO A 12 -12.39 -24.74 16.87
C PRO A 12 -12.08 -23.66 15.82
N ILE A 13 -13.11 -23.07 15.19
CA ILE A 13 -12.96 -22.05 14.15
C ILE A 13 -12.41 -20.74 14.74
N SER A 14 -13.01 -20.24 15.83
CA SER A 14 -12.55 -19.02 16.49
C SER A 14 -11.19 -19.21 17.17
N MET A 15 -10.89 -20.40 17.70
CA MET A 15 -9.57 -20.72 18.24
C MET A 15 -8.51 -20.72 17.16
N PHE A 16 -8.78 -21.36 16.01
CA PHE A 16 -7.88 -21.35 14.86
C PHE A 16 -7.65 -19.92 14.36
N GLY A 17 -8.72 -19.15 14.15
CA GLY A 17 -8.63 -17.74 13.75
C GLY A 17 -7.81 -16.89 14.73
N GLY A 18 -8.02 -17.09 16.04
CA GLY A 18 -7.26 -16.41 17.09
C GLY A 18 -5.77 -16.75 17.10
N ILE A 19 -5.41 -18.03 16.94
CA ILE A 19 -4.01 -18.47 16.86
C ILE A 19 -3.36 -17.91 15.58
N THR A 20 -4.02 -18.03 14.44
CA THR A 20 -3.52 -17.48 13.17
C THR A 20 -3.29 -15.98 13.26
N ALA A 21 -4.26 -15.22 13.79
CA ALA A 21 -4.12 -13.78 13.97
C ALA A 21 -2.96 -13.41 14.92
N MET A 22 -2.83 -14.10 16.06
CA MET A 22 -1.76 -13.83 17.03
C MET A 22 -0.37 -14.12 16.46
N VAL A 23 -0.20 -15.27 15.79
CA VAL A 23 1.08 -15.65 15.17
C VAL A 23 1.43 -14.70 14.03
N SER A 24 0.48 -14.42 13.12
CA SER A 24 0.71 -13.48 12.02
C SER A 24 1.05 -12.07 12.53
N PHE A 25 0.37 -11.58 13.56
CA PHE A 25 0.69 -10.28 14.16
C PHE A 25 2.12 -10.25 14.74
N GLY A 26 2.53 -11.29 15.47
CA GLY A 26 3.87 -11.40 16.02
C GLY A 26 4.96 -11.41 14.94
N ILE A 27 4.73 -12.13 13.84
CA ILE A 27 5.67 -12.17 12.70
C ILE A 27 5.71 -10.82 11.99
N VAL A 28 4.57 -10.18 11.73
CA VAL A 28 4.52 -8.84 11.12
C VAL A 28 5.29 -7.84 11.97
N LEU A 29 5.05 -7.84 13.28
CA LEU A 29 5.76 -6.95 14.20
C LEU A 29 7.27 -7.18 14.17
N PHE A 30 7.71 -8.44 14.19
CA PHE A 30 9.12 -8.79 14.10
C PHE A 30 9.75 -8.33 12.78
N LEU A 31 9.10 -8.60 11.65
CA LEU A 31 9.59 -8.19 10.33
C LEU A 31 9.62 -6.68 10.16
N LEU A 32 8.64 -5.96 10.72
CA LEU A 32 8.63 -4.49 10.75
C LEU A 32 9.82 -3.95 11.54
N LEU A 33 10.12 -4.54 12.69
CA LEU A 33 11.31 -4.17 13.47
C LEU A 33 12.58 -4.46 12.69
N LEU A 34 12.69 -5.63 12.04
CA LEU A 34 13.83 -5.93 11.19
C LEU A 34 13.98 -4.94 10.04
N ASP A 35 12.90 -4.53 9.37
CA ASP A 35 12.95 -3.54 8.29
C ASP A 35 13.45 -2.17 8.76
N ILE A 36 13.11 -1.78 9.99
CA ILE A 36 13.56 -0.51 10.58
C ILE A 36 15.03 -0.56 11.00
N PHE A 37 15.47 -1.68 11.59
CA PHE A 37 16.81 -1.78 12.20
C PHE A 37 17.87 -2.38 11.26
N ALA A 38 17.49 -3.24 10.31
CA ALA A 38 18.42 -3.88 9.39
C ALA A 38 18.57 -3.04 8.11
N ARG A 39 19.81 -2.72 7.73
CA ARG A 39 20.12 -2.02 6.47
C ARG A 39 20.19 -3.05 5.33
N GLY A 40 19.31 -2.94 4.34
CA GLY A 40 19.40 -3.70 3.08
C GLY A 40 18.61 -5.01 3.05
N THR A 41 17.29 -4.93 3.22
CA THR A 41 16.38 -6.07 3.08
C THR A 41 16.09 -6.38 1.60
N SER A 42 15.94 -7.67 1.29
CA SER A 42 15.57 -8.15 -0.04
C SER A 42 14.18 -7.63 -0.46
N PRO A 43 13.93 -7.28 -1.74
CA PRO A 43 12.61 -6.85 -2.23
C PRO A 43 11.46 -7.79 -1.86
N TYR A 44 11.74 -9.09 -1.75
CA TYR A 44 10.74 -10.11 -1.39
C TYR A 44 10.28 -10.01 0.07
N LEU A 45 11.13 -9.51 0.99
CA LEU A 45 10.74 -9.32 2.39
C LEU A 45 9.63 -8.27 2.51
N GLY A 46 9.67 -7.21 1.69
CA GLY A 46 8.61 -6.20 1.66
C GLY A 46 7.25 -6.79 1.25
N VAL A 47 7.23 -7.70 0.26
CA VAL A 47 6.00 -8.39 -0.16
C VAL A 47 5.44 -9.26 0.96
N ILE A 48 6.30 -10.02 1.63
CA ILE A 48 5.88 -10.92 2.72
C ILE A 48 5.35 -10.09 3.91
N ALA A 49 6.10 -9.08 4.32
CA ALA A 49 5.82 -8.28 5.51
C ALA A 49 4.60 -7.36 5.34
N PHE A 50 4.43 -6.74 4.18
CA PHE A 50 3.43 -5.69 3.98
C PHE A 50 2.19 -6.12 3.19
N ILE A 51 2.21 -7.30 2.55
CA ILE A 51 1.07 -7.78 1.74
C ILE A 51 0.58 -9.13 2.25
N ILE A 52 1.43 -10.16 2.25
CA ILE A 52 0.99 -11.54 2.52
C ILE A 52 0.58 -11.74 3.98
N LEU A 53 1.46 -11.41 4.93
CA LEU A 53 1.18 -11.63 6.34
C LEU A 53 0.02 -10.77 6.88
N PRO A 54 -0.13 -9.49 6.50
CA PRO A 54 -1.33 -8.72 6.84
C PRO A 54 -2.62 -9.34 6.30
N ALA A 55 -2.62 -9.91 5.09
CA ALA A 55 -3.79 -10.61 4.56
C ALA A 55 -4.15 -11.85 5.40
N ILE A 56 -3.14 -12.63 5.85
CA ILE A 56 -3.36 -13.78 6.75
C ILE A 56 -3.85 -13.33 8.12
N LEU A 57 -3.33 -12.23 8.66
CA LEU A 57 -3.79 -11.63 9.91
C LEU A 57 -5.27 -11.26 9.83
N VAL A 58 -5.68 -10.54 8.77
CA VAL A 58 -7.08 -10.17 8.54
C VAL A 58 -7.95 -11.41 8.38
N PHE A 59 -7.50 -12.42 7.64
CA PHE A 59 -8.21 -13.69 7.51
C PHE A 59 -8.43 -14.36 8.88
N GLY A 60 -7.40 -14.45 9.73
CA GLY A 60 -7.52 -14.98 11.08
C GLY A 60 -8.52 -14.20 11.94
N LEU A 61 -8.49 -12.86 11.87
CA LEU A 61 -9.43 -12.00 12.58
C LEU A 61 -10.87 -12.17 12.10
N VAL A 62 -11.11 -12.39 10.80
CA VAL A 62 -12.44 -12.64 10.23
C VAL A 62 -12.98 -14.02 10.62
N LEU A 63 -12.12 -15.02 10.81
CA LEU A 63 -12.54 -16.35 11.29
C LEU A 63 -13.10 -16.32 12.71
N ILE A 64 -12.67 -15.38 13.56
CA ILE A 64 -13.18 -15.25 14.94
C ILE A 64 -14.70 -15.00 14.98
N PRO A 65 -15.26 -13.92 14.37
CA PRO A 65 -16.69 -13.67 14.37
C PRO A 65 -17.47 -14.72 13.57
N ILE A 66 -16.88 -15.31 12.51
CA ILE A 66 -17.50 -16.43 11.78
C ILE A 66 -17.70 -17.62 12.72
N GLY A 67 -16.65 -18.04 13.43
CA GLY A 67 -16.73 -19.15 14.38
C GLY A 67 -17.72 -18.87 15.51
N MET A 68 -17.77 -17.64 16.02
CA MET A 68 -18.75 -17.23 17.03
C MET A 68 -20.19 -17.29 16.51
N LYS A 69 -20.44 -16.87 15.27
CA LYS A 69 -21.77 -16.93 14.63
C LYS A 69 -22.21 -18.38 14.36
N VAL A 70 -21.29 -19.22 13.90
CA VAL A 70 -21.55 -20.66 13.69
C VAL A 70 -21.88 -21.35 15.01
N GLU A 71 -21.08 -21.12 16.06
CA GLU A 71 -21.32 -21.70 17.39
C GLU A 71 -22.62 -21.17 18.02
N HIS A 72 -22.94 -19.89 17.82
CA HIS A 72 -24.20 -19.31 18.25
C HIS A 72 -25.40 -19.99 17.58
N ASN A 73 -25.37 -20.13 16.25
CA ASN A 73 -26.43 -20.79 15.49
C ASN A 73 -26.57 -22.28 15.85
N ARG A 74 -25.44 -22.97 16.11
CA ARG A 74 -25.44 -24.37 16.58
C ARG A 74 -26.14 -24.50 17.93
N ARG A 75 -25.85 -23.62 18.89
CA ARG A 75 -26.48 -23.63 20.22
C ARG A 75 -27.96 -23.28 20.18
N LEU A 76 -28.41 -22.43 19.26
CA LEU A 76 -29.83 -22.14 19.04
C LEU A 76 -30.57 -23.37 18.51
N ARG A 77 -30.00 -24.09 17.53
CA ARG A 77 -30.61 -25.32 16.99
C ARG A 77 -30.73 -26.45 18.01
N LEU A 78 -29.79 -26.54 18.95
CA LEU A 78 -29.77 -27.56 20.00
C LEU A 78 -30.68 -27.24 21.20
N ARG A 79 -31.30 -26.05 21.25
CA ARG A 79 -32.20 -25.64 22.34
C ARG A 79 -33.66 -25.66 21.86
N PRO A 80 -34.50 -26.60 22.34
CA PRO A 80 -35.94 -26.59 22.04
C PRO A 80 -36.54 -25.25 22.51
N GLY A 81 -37.11 -24.45 21.60
CA GLY A 81 -37.71 -23.16 21.92
C GLY A 81 -36.73 -22.00 22.18
N GLY A 82 -35.45 -22.13 21.82
CA GLY A 82 -34.45 -21.10 22.04
C GLY A 82 -34.68 -19.82 21.22
N GLN A 83 -35.34 -18.82 21.79
CA GLN A 83 -35.39 -17.48 21.20
C GLN A 83 -33.96 -16.90 21.10
N PRO A 84 -33.61 -16.25 19.97
CA PRO A 84 -32.33 -15.55 19.85
C PRO A 84 -32.26 -14.49 20.94
N ARG A 85 -31.28 -14.61 21.86
CA ARG A 85 -31.03 -13.56 22.83
C ARG A 85 -30.53 -12.33 22.07
N SER A 86 -31.30 -11.24 22.15
CA SER A 86 -30.89 -9.94 21.65
C SER A 86 -29.52 -9.53 22.22
N PHE A 87 -28.78 -8.73 21.46
CA PHE A 87 -27.52 -8.15 21.92
C PHE A 87 -27.77 -7.34 23.20
N TYR A 88 -27.19 -7.79 24.31
CA TYR A 88 -27.34 -7.16 25.62
C TYR A 88 -25.95 -6.83 26.16
N LEU A 89 -25.65 -5.53 26.31
CA LEU A 89 -24.42 -5.03 26.89
C LEU A 89 -24.73 -4.43 28.27
N ASP A 90 -24.19 -5.04 29.31
CA ASP A 90 -24.38 -4.62 30.69
C ASP A 90 -23.05 -4.33 31.33
N LEU A 91 -22.65 -3.06 31.29
CA LEU A 91 -21.39 -2.61 31.87
C LEU A 91 -21.37 -2.73 33.40
N ALA A 92 -22.47 -3.07 34.08
CA ALA A 92 -22.41 -3.38 35.50
C ALA A 92 -21.77 -4.76 35.74
N LYS A 93 -21.89 -5.72 34.80
CA LYS A 93 -21.33 -7.07 34.94
C LYS A 93 -19.82 -7.12 34.60
N PRO A 94 -18.98 -7.75 35.45
CA PRO A 94 -17.53 -7.78 35.25
C PRO A 94 -17.11 -8.49 33.95
N SER A 95 -17.85 -9.51 33.51
CA SER A 95 -17.56 -10.22 32.26
C SER A 95 -17.81 -9.37 31.01
N HIS A 96 -18.85 -8.53 31.02
CA HIS A 96 -19.13 -7.59 29.93
C HIS A 96 -18.14 -6.43 29.93
N ARG A 97 -17.74 -5.92 31.10
CA ARG A 97 -16.66 -4.91 31.21
C ARG A 97 -15.36 -5.42 30.62
N LEU A 98 -14.92 -6.62 31.01
CA LEU A 98 -13.68 -7.21 30.50
C LEU A 98 -13.76 -7.46 28.98
N ALA A 99 -14.86 -8.03 28.50
CA ALA A 99 -15.04 -8.26 27.06
C ALA A 99 -15.04 -6.96 26.25
N THR A 100 -15.68 -5.91 26.78
CA THR A 100 -15.70 -4.58 26.15
C THR A 100 -14.31 -3.94 26.17
N ALA A 101 -13.59 -4.02 27.29
CA ALA A 101 -12.23 -3.51 27.40
C ALA A 101 -11.26 -4.21 26.44
N ILE A 102 -11.34 -5.54 26.33
CA ILE A 102 -10.54 -6.32 25.37
C ILE A 102 -10.92 -5.95 23.93
N PHE A 103 -12.20 -5.82 23.62
CA PHE A 103 -12.65 -5.44 22.28
C PHE A 103 -12.19 -4.04 21.90
N LEU A 104 -12.37 -3.05 22.77
CA LEU A 104 -11.94 -1.67 22.52
C LEU A 104 -10.41 -1.56 22.44
N GLY A 105 -9.69 -2.12 23.42
CA GLY A 105 -8.23 -2.12 23.42
C GLY A 105 -7.65 -2.85 22.21
N GLY A 106 -8.18 -4.01 21.88
CA GLY A 106 -7.80 -4.77 20.68
C GLY A 106 -8.11 -4.02 19.39
N SER A 107 -9.25 -3.32 19.32
CA SER A 107 -9.61 -2.48 18.16
C SER A 107 -8.65 -1.32 17.98
N VAL A 108 -8.25 -0.64 19.07
CA VAL A 108 -7.27 0.45 19.01
C VAL A 108 -5.92 -0.07 18.50
N VAL A 109 -5.43 -1.17 19.07
CA VAL A 109 -4.16 -1.80 18.63
C VAL A 109 -4.24 -2.24 17.17
N PHE A 110 -5.36 -2.84 16.76
CA PHE A 110 -5.58 -3.27 15.38
C PHE A 110 -5.63 -2.08 14.41
N LEU A 111 -6.33 -1.00 14.76
CA LEU A 111 -6.40 0.21 13.94
C LEU A 111 -5.04 0.88 13.79
N LEU A 112 -4.28 1.02 14.89
CA LEU A 112 -2.92 1.56 14.85
C LEU A 112 -1.99 0.69 14.00
N GLY A 113 -2.01 -0.63 14.23
CA GLY A 113 -1.22 -1.59 13.46
C GLY A 113 -1.58 -1.57 11.97
N THR A 114 -2.88 -1.49 11.65
CA THR A 114 -3.36 -1.41 10.27
C THR A 114 -2.96 -0.09 9.62
N ALA A 115 -3.03 1.04 10.34
CA ALA A 115 -2.59 2.34 9.81
C ALA A 115 -1.10 2.32 9.47
N VAL A 116 -0.24 1.86 10.39
CA VAL A 116 1.20 1.73 10.16
C VAL A 116 1.50 0.74 9.03
N GLY A 117 0.87 -0.43 9.05
CA GLY A 117 1.06 -1.46 8.04
C GLY A 117 0.61 -1.00 6.65
N SER A 118 -0.53 -0.31 6.55
CA SER A 118 -1.04 0.23 5.29
C SER A 118 -0.15 1.33 4.73
N TYR A 119 0.40 2.19 5.59
CA TYR A 119 1.36 3.20 5.18
C TYR A 119 2.65 2.57 4.63
N ARG A 120 3.18 1.54 5.30
CA ARG A 120 4.36 0.81 4.81
C ARG A 120 4.09 0.05 3.51
N ALA A 121 2.91 -0.55 3.38
CA ALA A 121 2.48 -1.18 2.13
C ALA A 121 2.34 -0.15 0.99
N TYR A 122 1.82 1.03 1.28
CA TYR A 122 1.74 2.16 0.35
C TYR A 122 3.15 2.54 -0.14
N GLU A 123 4.05 2.92 0.76
CA GLU A 123 5.44 3.29 0.45
C GLU A 123 6.17 2.20 -0.35
N PHE A 124 6.03 0.94 0.07
CA PHE A 124 6.66 -0.18 -0.61
C PHE A 124 6.13 -0.35 -2.04
N THR A 125 4.80 -0.37 -2.23
CA THR A 125 4.18 -0.57 -3.55
C THR A 125 4.31 0.63 -4.49
N GLU A 126 4.89 1.74 -4.02
CA GLU A 126 5.20 2.94 -4.80
C GLU A 126 6.70 3.14 -5.02
N SER A 127 7.52 2.27 -4.43
CA SER A 127 8.97 2.29 -4.57
C SER A 127 9.44 1.79 -5.94
N VAL A 128 10.61 2.30 -6.35
CA VAL A 128 11.34 1.79 -7.52
C VAL A 128 11.70 0.31 -7.35
N THR A 129 11.96 -0.14 -6.13
CA THR A 129 12.24 -1.54 -5.80
C THR A 129 11.08 -2.44 -6.18
N PHE A 130 9.84 -2.06 -5.81
CA PHE A 130 8.65 -2.83 -6.14
C PHE A 130 8.39 -2.84 -7.64
N CYS A 131 8.39 -1.66 -8.30
CA CYS A 131 8.07 -1.56 -9.72
C CYS A 131 9.16 -2.13 -10.62
N GLY A 132 10.43 -1.89 -10.33
CA GLY A 132 11.55 -2.20 -11.23
C GLY A 132 12.31 -3.49 -10.92
N GLN A 133 12.35 -3.92 -9.66
CA GLN A 133 13.19 -5.06 -9.24
C GLN A 133 12.41 -6.31 -8.90
N LEU A 134 11.16 -6.20 -8.43
CA LEU A 134 10.38 -7.37 -8.00
C LEU A 134 10.08 -8.30 -9.18
N CYS A 135 9.51 -7.75 -10.25
CA CYS A 135 9.22 -8.47 -11.50
C CYS A 135 10.40 -8.39 -12.47
N HIS A 136 11.59 -8.78 -12.02
CA HIS A 136 12.86 -8.57 -12.73
C HIS A 136 12.92 -9.14 -14.16
N THR A 137 12.11 -10.13 -14.54
CA THR A 137 12.12 -10.64 -15.92
C THR A 137 11.40 -9.69 -16.88
N VAL A 138 10.18 -9.27 -16.53
CA VAL A 138 9.34 -8.43 -17.40
C VAL A 138 9.69 -6.95 -17.30
N MET A 139 10.16 -6.50 -16.13
CA MET A 139 10.48 -5.08 -15.88
C MET A 139 11.94 -4.70 -16.15
N LYS A 140 12.84 -5.65 -16.45
CA LYS A 140 14.28 -5.35 -16.68
C LYS A 140 14.53 -4.27 -17.74
N PRO A 141 13.87 -4.27 -18.91
CA PRO A 141 14.09 -3.22 -19.91
C PRO A 141 13.73 -1.83 -19.36
N GLU A 142 12.54 -1.69 -18.77
CA GLU A 142 12.06 -0.43 -18.19
C GLU A 142 12.92 0.03 -17.02
N PHE A 143 13.33 -0.88 -16.15
CA PHE A 143 14.20 -0.56 -15.02
C PHE A 143 15.59 -0.11 -15.48
N THR A 144 16.12 -0.71 -16.56
CA THR A 144 17.38 -0.29 -17.17
C THR A 144 17.27 1.08 -17.83
N ALA A 145 16.18 1.35 -18.55
CA ALA A 145 15.90 2.66 -19.14
C ALA A 145 15.77 3.75 -18.05
N TYR A 146 15.05 3.45 -16.97
CA TYR A 146 14.92 4.31 -15.80
C TYR A 146 16.29 4.69 -15.21
N GLN A 147 17.16 3.70 -14.97
CA GLN A 147 18.49 3.92 -14.38
C GLN A 147 19.40 4.79 -15.25
N ASN A 148 19.24 4.74 -16.57
CA ASN A 148 20.03 5.52 -17.53
C ASN A 148 19.35 6.85 -17.92
N SER A 149 18.23 7.22 -17.29
CA SER A 149 17.48 8.43 -17.60
C SER A 149 17.85 9.62 -16.69
N PRO A 150 17.56 10.87 -17.10
CA PRO A 150 17.66 12.04 -16.22
C PRO A 150 16.76 11.96 -14.97
N HIS A 151 15.80 11.04 -14.94
CA HIS A 151 14.85 10.83 -13.86
C HIS A 151 15.18 9.63 -12.96
N ALA A 152 16.40 9.07 -13.03
CA ALA A 152 16.82 7.90 -12.25
C ALA A 152 16.76 8.06 -10.71
N ARG A 153 16.41 9.26 -10.21
CA ARG A 153 16.22 9.58 -8.79
C ARG A 153 14.78 9.99 -8.44
N VAL A 154 13.86 9.89 -9.39
CA VAL A 154 12.43 10.19 -9.25
C VAL A 154 11.69 8.86 -9.23
N THR A 155 10.79 8.61 -8.27
CA THR A 155 10.15 7.29 -8.19
C THR A 155 9.24 7.04 -9.39
N CYS A 156 9.06 5.77 -9.76
CA CYS A 156 8.23 5.38 -10.91
C CYS A 156 6.82 6.01 -10.81
N VAL A 157 6.26 6.05 -9.60
CA VAL A 157 4.90 6.56 -9.37
C VAL A 157 4.75 8.05 -9.57
N GLN A 158 5.81 8.86 -9.43
CA GLN A 158 5.74 10.31 -9.67
C GLN A 158 5.38 10.61 -11.13
N CYS A 159 5.71 9.70 -12.05
CA CYS A 159 5.30 9.78 -13.45
C CYS A 159 4.12 8.86 -13.78
N HIS A 160 4.11 7.64 -13.24
CA HIS A 160 3.18 6.56 -13.60
C HIS A 160 1.97 6.41 -12.68
N VAL A 161 1.81 7.22 -11.64
CA VAL A 161 0.57 7.33 -10.84
C VAL A 161 0.14 8.79 -10.87
N GLY A 162 -1.02 9.05 -11.48
CA GLY A 162 -1.54 10.43 -11.54
C GLY A 162 -1.89 10.95 -10.15
N PRO A 163 -2.01 12.27 -9.96
CA PRO A 163 -2.34 12.85 -8.67
C PRO A 163 -3.75 12.47 -8.22
N GLY A 164 -3.94 12.33 -6.91
CA GLY A 164 -5.26 12.14 -6.31
C GLY A 164 -5.76 10.70 -6.26
N ALA A 165 -6.82 10.50 -5.45
CA ALA A 165 -7.31 9.17 -5.08
C ALA A 165 -7.85 8.35 -6.26
N GLY A 166 -8.43 9.00 -7.28
CA GLY A 166 -8.97 8.31 -8.46
C GLY A 166 -7.88 7.63 -9.29
N TRP A 167 -6.79 8.35 -9.56
CA TRP A 167 -5.64 7.81 -10.30
C TRP A 167 -4.88 6.79 -9.48
N TYR A 168 -4.79 6.98 -8.16
CA TYR A 168 -4.28 5.97 -7.24
C TYR A 168 -5.08 4.66 -7.33
N ALA A 169 -6.41 4.71 -7.25
CA ALA A 169 -7.24 3.50 -7.34
C ALA A 169 -7.08 2.79 -8.69
N ARG A 170 -7.09 3.55 -9.79
CA ARG A 170 -6.88 3.01 -11.14
C ARG A 170 -5.51 2.35 -11.29
N SER A 171 -4.45 2.96 -10.76
CA SER A 171 -3.09 2.40 -10.85
C SER A 171 -2.98 1.09 -10.07
N LYS A 172 -3.57 0.99 -8.87
CA LYS A 172 -3.56 -0.24 -8.07
C LYS A 172 -4.38 -1.36 -8.71
N LEU A 173 -5.53 -1.06 -9.31
CA LEU A 173 -6.33 -2.05 -10.06
C LEU A 173 -5.58 -2.56 -11.30
N SER A 174 -4.97 -1.65 -12.07
CA SER A 174 -4.13 -2.01 -13.22
C SER A 174 -2.92 -2.84 -12.78
N GLY A 175 -2.26 -2.45 -11.69
CA GLY A 175 -1.14 -3.18 -11.11
C GLY A 175 -1.53 -4.59 -10.64
N ALA A 176 -2.70 -4.75 -10.02
CA ALA A 176 -3.21 -6.06 -9.63
C ALA A 176 -3.41 -6.98 -10.85
N TYR A 177 -3.93 -6.42 -11.96
CA TYR A 177 -4.03 -7.15 -13.23
C TYR A 177 -2.64 -7.51 -13.78
N GLN A 178 -1.65 -6.62 -13.72
CA GLN A 178 -0.28 -6.92 -14.16
C GLN A 178 0.37 -8.02 -13.33
N VAL A 179 0.17 -8.03 -12.00
CA VAL A 179 0.63 -9.12 -11.12
C VAL A 179 -0.02 -10.44 -11.53
N TYR A 180 -1.34 -10.45 -11.73
CA TYR A 180 -2.05 -11.62 -12.24
C TYR A 180 -1.49 -12.09 -13.59
N ALA A 181 -1.39 -11.19 -14.58
CA ALA A 181 -0.88 -11.48 -15.91
C ALA A 181 0.54 -12.06 -15.87
N THR A 182 1.39 -11.54 -14.99
CA THR A 182 2.77 -12.01 -14.81
C THR A 182 2.81 -13.40 -14.19
N ILE A 183 2.04 -13.65 -13.12
CA ILE A 183 1.97 -14.95 -12.44
C ILE A 183 1.46 -16.05 -13.39
N PHE A 184 0.44 -15.73 -14.20
CA PHE A 184 -0.18 -16.69 -15.12
C PHE A 184 0.43 -16.69 -16.53
N ASN A 185 1.52 -15.93 -16.74
CA ASN A 185 2.19 -15.78 -18.04
C ASN A 185 1.23 -15.36 -19.18
N ARG A 186 0.29 -14.46 -18.87
CA ARG A 186 -0.74 -13.94 -19.79
C ARG A 186 -0.44 -12.51 -20.22
N TYR A 187 0.61 -12.32 -21.00
CA TYR A 187 0.98 -11.04 -21.57
C TYR A 187 1.57 -11.20 -22.97
N PRO A 188 1.39 -10.21 -23.88
CA PRO A 188 1.93 -10.27 -25.22
C PRO A 188 3.46 -10.23 -25.23
N ARG A 189 4.07 -10.82 -26.26
CA ARG A 189 5.51 -10.80 -26.50
C ARG A 189 5.76 -10.39 -27.96
N PRO A 190 6.43 -9.25 -28.23
CA PRO A 190 7.02 -8.31 -27.28
C PRO A 190 5.97 -7.57 -26.44
N ILE A 191 6.36 -7.12 -25.25
CA ILE A 191 5.50 -6.28 -24.40
C ILE A 191 5.41 -4.91 -25.09
N PRO A 192 4.20 -4.44 -25.48
CA PRO A 192 4.05 -3.16 -26.14
C PRO A 192 4.35 -2.02 -25.16
N THR A 193 4.84 -0.90 -25.67
CA THR A 193 4.93 0.32 -24.87
C THR A 193 3.52 0.79 -24.51
N PRO A 194 3.21 1.03 -23.23
CA PRO A 194 1.84 1.34 -22.79
C PRO A 194 1.46 2.81 -23.06
N ILE A 195 1.92 3.39 -24.18
CA ILE A 195 1.67 4.78 -24.54
C ILE A 195 0.53 4.83 -25.57
N GLU A 196 -0.69 4.57 -25.11
CA GLU A 196 -1.89 4.82 -25.92
C GLU A 196 -2.34 6.28 -25.79
N ASN A 197 -2.04 6.92 -24.65
CA ASN A 197 -2.25 8.35 -24.41
C ASN A 197 -1.12 8.86 -23.53
N LEU A 198 -0.35 9.84 -23.99
CA LEU A 198 0.50 10.59 -23.07
C LEU A 198 -0.42 11.28 -22.06
N ARG A 199 -0.21 11.03 -20.76
CA ARG A 199 -0.86 11.82 -19.71
C ARG A 199 -0.62 13.30 -19.99
N PRO A 200 -1.52 14.21 -19.56
CA PRO A 200 -1.25 15.63 -19.67
C PRO A 200 0.10 15.92 -19.01
N ALA A 201 1.11 16.20 -19.84
CA ALA A 201 2.49 16.38 -19.38
C ALA A 201 2.58 17.52 -18.36
N ARG A 202 1.62 18.45 -18.38
CA ARG A 202 1.50 19.54 -17.41
C ARG A 202 1.37 19.04 -15.98
N GLU A 203 0.42 18.15 -15.69
CA GLU A 203 0.14 17.70 -14.32
C GLU A 203 1.25 16.82 -13.72
N THR A 204 2.12 16.25 -14.55
CA THR A 204 3.20 15.34 -14.13
C THR A 204 4.57 15.99 -14.23
N CYS A 205 4.91 16.57 -15.37
CA CYS A 205 6.22 17.15 -15.63
C CYS A 205 6.34 18.56 -15.03
N GLU A 206 5.29 19.38 -15.08
CA GLU A 206 5.36 20.79 -14.61
C GLU A 206 5.39 20.93 -13.09
N GLN A 207 5.21 19.84 -12.35
CA GLN A 207 5.48 19.81 -10.90
C GLN A 207 6.97 20.04 -10.59
N CYS A 208 7.86 19.74 -11.55
CA CYS A 208 9.30 19.93 -11.40
C CYS A 208 9.91 20.78 -12.53
N HIS A 209 9.30 20.79 -13.72
CA HIS A 209 9.76 21.54 -14.89
C HIS A 209 8.87 22.75 -15.16
N TRP A 210 9.29 23.94 -14.75
CA TRP A 210 8.53 25.16 -14.98
C TRP A 210 8.74 25.67 -16.42
N PRO A 211 7.75 25.57 -17.34
CA PRO A 211 7.96 25.93 -18.75
C PRO A 211 8.29 27.42 -18.96
N GLU A 212 7.70 28.31 -18.16
CA GLU A 212 7.94 29.75 -18.22
C GLU A 212 9.33 30.16 -17.65
N LYS A 213 10.05 29.23 -17.01
CA LYS A 213 11.39 29.45 -16.45
C LYS A 213 12.37 28.45 -17.09
N PHE A 214 12.80 28.74 -18.32
CA PHE A 214 13.73 27.87 -19.03
C PHE A 214 15.12 27.90 -18.39
N HIS A 215 15.60 26.73 -17.94
CA HIS A 215 16.89 26.56 -17.25
C HIS A 215 18.02 26.02 -18.16
N GLY A 216 17.81 26.01 -19.49
CA GLY A 216 18.84 25.62 -20.46
C GLY A 216 19.81 26.74 -20.80
N TRP A 217 20.57 26.57 -21.88
CA TRP A 217 21.43 27.63 -22.43
C TRP A 217 20.60 28.86 -22.75
N GLN A 218 20.84 29.94 -22.03
CA GLN A 218 20.24 31.25 -22.28
C GLN A 218 21.26 32.08 -23.06
N GLU A 219 20.98 32.36 -24.33
CA GLU A 219 21.74 33.34 -25.10
C GLU A 219 21.39 34.73 -24.55
N LYS A 220 22.38 35.42 -23.97
CA LYS A 220 22.20 36.78 -23.45
C LYS A 220 22.65 37.77 -24.50
N GLN A 221 21.69 38.37 -25.18
CA GLN A 221 21.97 39.45 -26.12
C GLN A 221 22.01 40.78 -25.37
N PHE A 222 23.18 41.42 -25.33
CA PHE A 222 23.33 42.78 -24.82
C PHE A 222 23.42 43.74 -26.00
N ASP A 223 22.38 44.55 -26.17
CA ASP A 223 22.36 45.61 -27.18
C ASP A 223 22.95 46.89 -26.60
N HIS A 224 24.04 47.33 -27.22
CA HIS A 224 24.67 48.60 -26.95
C HIS A 224 24.46 49.54 -28.14
N PHE A 225 24.49 50.83 -27.87
CA PHE A 225 24.46 51.86 -28.91
C PHE A 225 25.77 52.65 -28.84
N LEU A 226 26.45 52.76 -29.98
CA LEU A 226 27.69 53.52 -30.05
C LEU A 226 27.38 55.02 -30.03
N PRO A 227 28.26 55.86 -29.44
CA PRO A 227 28.09 57.31 -29.41
C PRO A 227 28.47 57.94 -30.75
N ASP A 228 27.91 57.42 -31.85
CA ASP A 228 28.00 58.01 -33.17
C ASP A 228 26.68 58.71 -33.54
N GLU A 229 26.74 59.64 -34.49
CA GLU A 229 25.60 60.46 -34.90
C GLU A 229 24.45 59.63 -35.49
N GLN A 230 24.74 58.41 -35.95
CA GLN A 230 23.77 57.49 -36.55
C GLN A 230 23.18 56.50 -35.53
N ASN A 231 23.58 56.59 -34.26
CA ASN A 231 23.15 55.72 -33.16
C ASN A 231 23.27 54.22 -33.50
N SER A 232 24.44 53.80 -33.96
CA SER A 232 24.67 52.44 -34.46
C SER A 232 24.49 51.39 -33.36
N ARG A 233 23.64 50.38 -33.62
CA ARG A 233 23.43 49.22 -32.74
C ARG A 233 24.64 48.28 -32.80
N TRP A 234 25.21 47.99 -31.64
CA TRP A 234 26.26 46.99 -31.43
C TRP A 234 25.76 45.90 -30.49
N THR A 235 25.71 44.66 -30.97
CA THR A 235 25.21 43.53 -30.19
C THR A 235 26.35 42.65 -29.71
N ILE A 236 26.40 42.39 -28.41
CA ILE A 236 27.27 41.38 -27.79
C ILE A 236 26.40 40.15 -27.48
N ARG A 237 26.83 38.97 -27.93
CA ARG A 237 26.16 37.68 -27.70
C ARG A 237 26.98 36.81 -26.75
#